data_AF-A0A2N0NH38-F1
#
_entry.id   AF-A0A2N0NH38-F1
#
_cell.length_a   1.000
_cell.length_b   1.000
_cell.length_c   1.000
_cell.angle_alpha   90.00
_cell.angle_beta   90.00
_cell.angle_gamma   90.00
#
_symmetry.space_group_name_H-M   'P 1'
#
loop_
_entity.id
_entity.type
_entity.pdbx_description
1 polymer ?
#
loop_
_entity_poly.entity_id
_entity_poly.type
_entity_poly.pdbx_seq_one_letter_code
_entity_poly.pdbx_strand_id
1 'polypeptide(L)'
;LLEFWDGIEIPAAEKNIRLALICCSNDIPAARKLCGHISASVSCHRCYKTANSNGNGNKSNFGGFDDMVDWFVERDLDEHRRNAELWRLCKSEEERKRHVSSTHVRWSELLRLPYFNPIRYLVVDPMHCLFLGIAHWIIKKLWIDGNKITKQDLEKMEKRAKYIQIPADLGRIPNKIATGEGFSGFTADQWKTFVLIYAIPLMWDLLAEPDRQILGNFVRACSLLVYRIIDCDILNEAHERLLKVATLIEENYGPERITPNLHLCLHIADCCRDYGPLYSFWCFSFERMNGILGRYFVNCLIV
;
A
#
# COMPACT_ATOMS: atom_id res chain seq x y z
N LEU A 1 25.39 -0.45 -9.50
CA LEU A 1 24.83 -1.44 -8.56
C LEU A 1 25.54 -2.79 -8.65
N LEU A 2 25.74 -3.35 -9.85
CA LEU A 2 26.52 -4.59 -10.01
C LEU A 2 27.96 -4.46 -9.51
N GLU A 3 28.67 -3.41 -9.94
CA GLU A 3 30.02 -3.10 -9.43
C GLU A 3 30.06 -2.96 -7.90
N PHE A 4 29.04 -2.32 -7.33
CA PHE A 4 28.89 -2.20 -5.88
C PHE A 4 28.60 -3.53 -5.18
N TRP A 5 27.95 -4.48 -5.85
CA TRP A 5 27.72 -5.81 -5.30
C TRP A 5 29.02 -6.62 -5.27
N ASP A 6 29.80 -6.55 -6.36
CA ASP A 6 31.10 -7.22 -6.47
C ASP A 6 32.14 -6.60 -5.52
N GLY A 7 32.03 -5.29 -5.30
CA GLY A 7 32.80 -4.48 -4.37
C GLY A 7 33.64 -3.43 -5.09
N ILE A 8 33.58 -2.19 -4.61
CA ILE A 8 34.36 -1.08 -5.15
C ILE A 8 35.43 -0.71 -4.13
N GLU A 9 36.69 -0.65 -4.57
CA GLU A 9 37.77 -0.08 -3.78
C GLU A 9 37.64 1.44 -3.77
N ILE A 10 37.64 2.03 -2.59
CA ILE A 10 37.74 3.48 -2.43
C ILE A 10 39.20 3.80 -2.07
N PRO A 11 40.01 4.32 -3.01
CA PRO A 11 41.45 4.50 -2.80
C PRO A 11 41.76 5.40 -1.61
N ALA A 12 40.95 6.44 -1.39
CA ALA A 12 41.11 7.37 -0.28
C ALA A 12 40.85 6.75 1.11
N ALA A 13 40.20 5.59 1.18
CA ALA A 13 39.82 4.93 2.43
C ALA A 13 40.46 3.56 2.61
N GLU A 14 41.23 3.06 1.63
CA GLU A 14 41.80 1.70 1.58
C GLU A 14 40.80 0.60 1.96
N LYS A 15 39.53 0.79 1.56
CA LYS A 15 38.43 -0.11 1.92
C LYS A 15 37.71 -0.58 0.67
N ASN A 16 37.44 -1.88 0.63
CA ASN A 16 36.46 -2.46 -0.29
C ASN A 16 35.07 -2.25 0.29
N ILE A 17 34.22 -1.52 -0.43
CA ILE A 17 32.83 -1.26 -0.02
C ILE A 17 31.90 -2.04 -0.93
N ARG A 18 30.98 -2.78 -0.30
CA ARG A 18 29.87 -3.45 -0.97
C ARG A 18 28.55 -2.78 -0.61
N LEU A 19 27.65 -2.69 -1.58
CA LEU A 19 26.29 -2.18 -1.38
C LEU A 19 25.28 -3.15 -1.98
N ALA A 20 24.25 -3.44 -1.20
CA ALA A 20 23.13 -4.29 -1.60
C ALA A 20 21.80 -3.52 -1.52
N LEU A 21 20.95 -3.69 -2.52
CA LEU A 21 19.59 -3.17 -2.55
C LEU A 21 18.65 -4.19 -1.90
N ILE A 22 18.28 -3.94 -0.65
CA ILE A 22 17.52 -4.90 0.16
C ILE A 22 16.04 -4.56 0.31
N CYS A 23 15.63 -3.31 0.07
CA CYS A 23 14.24 -2.86 0.23
C CYS A 23 13.90 -1.76 -0.79
N CYS A 24 12.81 -1.94 -1.52
CA CYS A 24 12.26 -1.00 -2.48
C CYS A 24 10.89 -0.54 -2.01
N SER A 25 10.83 0.60 -1.31
CA SER A 25 9.58 1.22 -0.88
C SER A 25 9.17 2.34 -1.82
N ASN A 26 7.99 2.21 -2.43
CA ASN A 26 7.48 3.11 -3.45
C ASN A 26 5.95 3.10 -3.45
N ASP A 27 5.33 4.02 -4.19
CA ASP A 27 3.94 3.86 -4.56
C ASP A 27 3.74 2.62 -5.47
N ILE A 28 2.50 2.14 -5.56
CA ILE A 28 2.21 0.90 -6.31
C ILE A 28 2.61 1.02 -7.80
N PRO A 29 2.28 2.10 -8.54
CA PRO A 29 2.69 2.21 -9.94
C PRO A 29 4.21 2.17 -10.15
N ALA A 30 5.00 2.87 -9.34
CA ALA A 30 6.46 2.83 -9.45
C ALA A 30 7.00 1.45 -9.05
N ALA A 31 6.46 0.84 -8.00
CA ALA A 31 6.83 -0.50 -7.54
C ALA A 31 6.71 -1.53 -8.68
N ARG A 32 5.61 -1.49 -9.45
CA ARG A 32 5.40 -2.40 -10.59
C ARG A 32 6.41 -2.19 -11.71
N LYS A 33 6.67 -0.94 -12.08
CA LYS A 33 7.66 -0.60 -13.12
C LYS A 33 9.07 -1.02 -12.72
N LEU A 34 9.46 -0.78 -11.47
CA LEU A 34 10.80 -1.05 -10.95
C LEU A 34 11.15 -2.55 -11.03
N CYS A 35 10.22 -3.42 -10.66
CA CYS A 35 10.47 -4.86 -10.56
C CYS A 35 9.90 -5.67 -11.73
N GLY A 36 9.46 -5.03 -12.82
CA GLY A 36 8.95 -5.74 -14.00
C GLY A 36 7.60 -6.43 -13.77
N HIS A 37 6.87 -6.07 -12.72
CA HIS A 37 5.52 -6.60 -12.48
C HIS A 37 4.50 -5.85 -13.33
N ILE A 38 3.38 -6.49 -13.63
CA ILE A 38 2.25 -5.81 -14.27
C ILE A 38 1.44 -4.95 -13.28
N SER A 39 0.43 -4.27 -13.82
CA SER A 39 -0.52 -3.47 -13.05
C SER A 39 -1.07 -4.25 -11.84
N ALA A 40 -1.06 -3.59 -10.69
CA ALA A 40 -1.67 -4.11 -9.47
C ALA A 40 -3.19 -4.31 -9.59
N SER A 41 -3.84 -3.72 -10.62
CA SER A 41 -5.24 -3.97 -10.91
C SER A 41 -5.51 -5.31 -11.61
N VAL A 42 -4.44 -6.04 -11.98
CA VAL A 42 -4.52 -7.32 -12.70
C VAL A 42 -3.98 -8.47 -11.87
N SER A 43 -2.86 -8.28 -11.16
CA SER A 43 -2.25 -9.38 -10.40
C SER A 43 -1.40 -8.89 -9.22
N CYS A 44 -1.38 -9.69 -8.15
CA CYS A 44 -0.49 -9.49 -7.04
C CYS A 44 0.95 -9.90 -7.39
N HIS A 45 1.92 -9.13 -6.91
CA HIS A 45 3.34 -9.45 -7.09
C HIS A 45 3.90 -10.38 -6.00
N ARG A 46 3.22 -10.48 -4.85
CA ARG A 46 3.66 -11.33 -3.73
C ARG A 46 3.02 -12.71 -3.76
N CYS A 47 1.73 -12.78 -4.10
CA CYS A 47 1.00 -14.03 -4.16
C CYS A 47 0.36 -14.29 -5.53
N TYR A 48 -0.27 -15.45 -5.67
CA TYR A 48 -0.86 -15.91 -6.93
C TYR A 48 -2.25 -15.31 -7.23
N LYS A 49 -2.80 -14.43 -6.37
CA LYS A 49 -4.09 -13.75 -6.65
C LYS A 49 -4.03 -12.92 -7.92
N THR A 50 -4.91 -13.25 -8.85
CA THR A 50 -5.24 -12.46 -10.03
C THR A 50 -6.58 -11.77 -9.84
N ALA A 51 -6.75 -10.62 -10.49
CA ALA A 51 -8.00 -9.88 -10.41
C ALA A 51 -9.10 -10.62 -11.15
N ASN A 52 -10.26 -10.76 -10.51
CA ASN A 52 -11.45 -11.31 -11.13
C ASN A 52 -11.92 -10.35 -12.23
N SER A 53 -11.99 -10.83 -13.47
CA SER A 53 -12.49 -10.07 -14.61
C SER A 53 -13.83 -10.65 -15.04
N ASN A 54 -14.92 -9.97 -14.73
CA ASN A 54 -16.22 -10.32 -15.28
C ASN A 54 -16.29 -9.69 -16.67
N GLY A 55 -16.25 -10.51 -17.72
CA GLY A 55 -16.15 -10.11 -19.15
C GLY A 55 -17.17 -9.11 -19.71
N ASN A 56 -18.00 -8.50 -18.86
CA ASN A 56 -19.04 -7.51 -19.19
C ASN A 56 -18.62 -6.05 -18.92
N GLY A 57 -17.32 -5.74 -18.88
CA GLY A 57 -16.84 -4.36 -18.66
C GLY A 57 -16.91 -3.87 -17.21
N ASN A 58 -17.21 -4.74 -16.25
CA ASN A 58 -17.11 -4.42 -14.83
C ASN A 58 -15.65 -4.25 -14.41
N LYS A 59 -15.42 -3.36 -13.44
CA LYS A 59 -14.09 -3.08 -12.89
C LYS A 59 -13.52 -4.36 -12.25
N SER A 60 -12.26 -4.66 -12.53
CA SER A 60 -11.57 -5.80 -11.94
C SER A 60 -11.47 -5.66 -10.42
N ASN A 61 -11.56 -6.79 -9.71
CA ASN A 61 -11.54 -6.83 -8.25
C ASN A 61 -10.69 -7.97 -7.70
N PHE A 62 -10.40 -7.91 -6.40
CA PHE A 62 -9.57 -8.89 -5.70
C PHE A 62 -10.36 -9.69 -4.65
N GLY A 63 -11.69 -9.73 -4.76
CA GLY A 63 -12.55 -10.49 -3.86
C GLY A 63 -12.50 -12.00 -4.10
N GLY A 64 -13.35 -12.76 -3.45
CA GLY A 64 -13.30 -14.22 -3.39
C GLY A 64 -12.22 -14.64 -2.39
N PHE A 65 -12.58 -14.60 -1.09
CA PHE A 65 -11.72 -15.04 0.01
C PHE A 65 -11.97 -16.49 0.44
N ASP A 66 -13.01 -17.15 -0.09
CA ASP A 66 -13.35 -18.53 0.25
C ASP A 66 -12.23 -19.53 -0.12
N ASP A 67 -11.51 -19.26 -1.20
CA ASP A 67 -10.38 -20.04 -1.73
C ASP A 67 -9.03 -19.37 -1.41
N MET A 68 -8.96 -18.49 -0.40
CA MET A 68 -7.76 -17.71 -0.09
C MET A 68 -6.52 -18.56 0.14
N VAL A 69 -6.68 -19.76 0.72
CA VAL A 69 -5.59 -20.70 0.98
C VAL A 69 -4.87 -21.12 -0.31
N ASP A 70 -5.58 -21.16 -1.44
CA ASP A 70 -5.03 -21.63 -2.71
C ASP A 70 -4.16 -20.58 -3.40
N TRP A 71 -4.51 -19.29 -3.25
CA TRP A 71 -3.84 -18.20 -3.95
C TRP A 71 -3.00 -17.27 -3.06
N PHE A 72 -3.21 -17.25 -1.75
CA PHE A 72 -2.41 -16.46 -0.80
C PHE A 72 -1.11 -17.18 -0.42
N VAL A 73 -0.44 -17.69 -1.45
CA VAL A 73 0.84 -18.39 -1.36
C VAL A 73 1.91 -17.52 -2.01
N GLU A 74 3.08 -17.40 -1.37
CA GLU A 74 4.21 -16.63 -1.92
C GLU A 74 4.59 -17.17 -3.30
N ARG A 75 4.81 -16.27 -4.25
CA ARG A 75 5.27 -16.64 -5.60
C ARG A 75 6.65 -17.27 -5.55
N ASP A 76 6.91 -18.22 -6.46
CA ASP A 76 8.23 -18.82 -6.61
C ASP A 76 9.22 -17.85 -7.30
N LEU A 77 10.37 -17.61 -6.65
CA LEU A 77 11.39 -16.68 -7.15
C LEU A 77 12.05 -17.19 -8.44
N ASP A 78 12.31 -18.50 -8.51
CA ASP A 78 12.99 -19.08 -9.67
C ASP A 78 12.06 -19.10 -10.89
N GLU A 79 10.77 -19.39 -10.68
CA GLU A 79 9.71 -19.24 -11.68
C GLU A 79 9.64 -17.81 -12.19
N HIS A 80 9.63 -16.83 -11.28
CA HIS A 80 9.63 -15.42 -11.67
C HIS A 80 10.87 -15.06 -12.51
N ARG A 81 12.06 -15.48 -12.10
CA ARG A 81 13.32 -15.24 -12.85
C ARG A 81 13.30 -15.90 -14.22
N ARG A 82 12.86 -17.17 -14.32
CA ARG A 82 12.71 -17.88 -15.60
C ARG A 82 11.74 -17.15 -16.52
N ASN A 83 10.57 -16.76 -16.02
CA ASN A 83 9.56 -16.05 -16.80
C ASN A 83 10.05 -14.66 -17.26
N ALA A 84 10.80 -13.94 -16.42
CA ALA A 84 11.39 -12.66 -16.77
C ALA A 84 12.46 -12.78 -17.86
N GLU A 85 13.31 -13.82 -17.80
CA GLU A 85 14.33 -14.08 -18.82
C GLU A 85 13.69 -14.48 -20.16
N LEU A 86 12.67 -15.35 -20.13
CA LEU A 86 11.90 -15.71 -21.32
C LEU A 86 11.28 -14.47 -21.98
N TRP A 87 10.73 -13.55 -21.18
CA TRP A 87 10.22 -12.27 -21.69
C TRP A 87 11.32 -11.42 -22.35
N ARG A 88 12.52 -11.40 -21.76
CA ARG A 88 13.68 -10.66 -22.30
C ARG A 88 14.11 -11.22 -23.66
N LEU A 89 14.05 -12.53 -23.82
CA LEU A 89 14.44 -13.26 -25.02
C LEU A 89 13.39 -13.16 -26.16
N CYS A 90 12.15 -12.74 -25.87
CA CYS A 90 11.14 -12.48 -26.91
C CYS A 90 11.65 -11.43 -27.91
N LYS A 91 11.46 -11.73 -29.21
CA LYS A 91 12.03 -10.94 -30.33
C LYS A 91 11.06 -9.87 -30.83
N SER A 92 9.75 -10.07 -30.65
CA SER A 92 8.73 -9.09 -31.05
C SER A 92 7.92 -8.54 -29.87
N GLU A 93 7.27 -7.40 -30.10
CA GLU A 93 6.36 -6.80 -29.12
C GLU A 93 5.13 -7.67 -28.88
N GLU A 94 4.62 -8.36 -29.90
CA GLU A 94 3.49 -9.28 -29.81
C GLU A 94 3.83 -10.51 -28.98
N GLU A 95 5.03 -11.07 -29.12
CA GLU A 95 5.54 -12.16 -28.26
C GLU A 95 5.60 -11.71 -26.80
N ARG A 96 6.18 -10.53 -26.54
CA ARG A 96 6.23 -9.94 -25.20
C ARG A 96 4.85 -9.72 -24.61
N LYS A 97 3.89 -9.22 -25.39
CA LYS A 97 2.50 -9.03 -24.95
C LYS A 97 1.85 -10.35 -24.58
N ARG A 98 1.96 -11.39 -25.43
CA ARG A 98 1.42 -12.73 -25.15
C ARG A 98 2.02 -13.35 -23.89
N HIS A 99 3.35 -13.24 -23.72
CA HIS A 99 4.06 -13.77 -22.56
C HIS A 99 3.65 -13.06 -21.25
N VAL A 100 3.51 -11.74 -21.28
CA VAL A 100 3.05 -10.98 -20.11
C VAL A 100 1.62 -11.33 -19.74
N SER A 101 0.74 -11.57 -20.72
CA SER A 101 -0.65 -11.95 -20.46
C SER A 101 -0.78 -13.31 -19.79
N SER A 102 0.15 -14.25 -20.01
CA SER A 102 0.14 -15.56 -19.35
C SER A 102 0.88 -15.57 -18.02
N THR A 103 2.04 -14.92 -17.95
CA THR A 103 2.94 -15.01 -16.77
C THR A 103 2.81 -13.84 -15.81
N HIS A 104 2.29 -12.70 -16.26
CA HIS A 104 2.22 -11.44 -15.52
C HIS A 104 3.59 -10.84 -15.15
N VAL A 105 4.67 -11.26 -15.82
CA VAL A 105 6.06 -10.87 -15.53
C VAL A 105 6.73 -10.24 -16.75
N ARG A 106 7.55 -9.22 -16.51
CA ARG A 106 8.49 -8.60 -17.47
C ARG A 106 9.89 -8.63 -16.88
N TRP A 107 10.88 -8.45 -17.75
CA TRP A 107 12.25 -8.24 -17.30
C TRP A 107 12.38 -6.93 -16.51
N SER A 108 13.19 -6.97 -15.46
CA SER A 108 13.70 -5.80 -14.74
C SER A 108 15.21 -5.88 -14.69
N GLU A 109 15.89 -4.75 -14.88
CA GLU A 109 17.34 -4.65 -14.73
C GLU A 109 17.82 -5.02 -13.32
N LEU A 110 16.95 -4.93 -12.30
CA LEU A 110 17.29 -5.37 -10.94
C LEU A 110 17.50 -6.88 -10.86
N LEU A 111 16.93 -7.68 -11.77
CA LEU A 111 17.13 -9.13 -11.80
C LEU A 111 18.56 -9.55 -12.18
N ARG A 112 19.35 -8.61 -12.73
CA ARG A 112 20.81 -8.82 -12.93
C ARG A 112 21.54 -8.99 -11.61
N LEU A 113 21.00 -8.47 -10.50
CA LEU A 113 21.53 -8.71 -9.16
C LEU A 113 21.14 -10.14 -8.72
N PRO A 114 22.11 -11.05 -8.49
CA PRO A 114 21.80 -12.46 -8.18
C PRO A 114 20.97 -12.65 -6.92
N TYR A 115 21.13 -11.78 -5.93
CA TYR A 115 20.44 -11.85 -4.63
C TYR A 115 19.07 -11.14 -4.62
N PHE A 116 18.72 -10.39 -5.67
CA PHE A 116 17.53 -9.55 -5.64
C PHE A 116 16.26 -10.39 -5.74
N ASN A 117 15.34 -10.21 -4.79
CA ASN A 117 14.05 -10.90 -4.78
C ASN A 117 12.92 -9.89 -5.04
N PRO A 118 12.39 -9.78 -6.28
CA PRO A 118 11.34 -8.80 -6.63
C PRO A 118 9.97 -9.09 -5.99
N ILE A 119 9.81 -10.23 -5.34
CA ILE A 119 8.59 -10.64 -4.64
C ILE A 119 8.65 -10.10 -3.21
N ARG A 120 9.77 -10.29 -2.51
CA ARG A 120 9.94 -9.87 -1.11
C ARG A 120 10.48 -8.45 -0.95
N TYR A 121 11.42 -8.05 -1.80
CA TYR A 121 12.11 -6.75 -1.67
C TYR A 121 11.27 -5.57 -2.16
N LEU A 122 10.15 -5.86 -2.83
CA LEU A 122 9.13 -4.88 -3.12
C LEU A 122 8.13 -4.86 -1.96
N VAL A 123 8.29 -3.89 -1.06
CA VAL A 123 7.42 -3.78 0.11
C VAL A 123 6.11 -3.08 -0.25
N VAL A 124 5.04 -3.43 0.46
CA VAL A 124 3.79 -2.69 0.41
C VAL A 124 3.93 -1.49 1.34
N ASP A 125 4.12 -0.30 0.77
CA ASP A 125 4.26 0.90 1.58
C ASP A 125 2.94 1.23 2.32
N PRO A 126 2.94 1.28 3.66
CA PRO A 126 1.75 1.53 4.46
C PRO A 126 1.21 2.95 4.28
N MET A 127 2.05 3.92 3.93
CA MET A 127 1.59 5.30 3.72
C MET A 127 0.64 5.39 2.52
N HIS A 128 1.05 4.86 1.38
CA HIS A 128 0.22 4.78 0.18
C HIS A 128 -0.91 3.75 0.31
N CYS A 129 -0.65 2.59 0.90
CA CYS A 129 -1.61 1.51 0.94
C CYS A 129 -2.70 1.71 2.01
N LEU A 130 -2.33 1.91 3.28
CA LEU A 130 -3.29 2.03 4.39
C LEU A 130 -3.92 3.42 4.42
N PHE A 131 -3.11 4.48 4.47
CA PHE A 131 -3.62 5.83 4.79
C PHE A 131 -4.15 6.56 3.55
N LEU A 132 -3.35 6.70 2.49
CA LEU A 132 -3.84 7.32 1.24
C LEU A 132 -4.77 6.39 0.44
N GLY A 133 -4.60 5.08 0.57
CA GLY A 133 -5.34 4.06 -0.15
C GLY A 133 -6.64 3.70 0.55
N ILE A 134 -6.54 2.84 1.57
CA ILE A 134 -7.69 2.22 2.22
C ILE A 134 -8.50 3.20 3.04
N ALA A 135 -7.87 4.03 3.87
CA ALA A 135 -8.60 4.97 4.75
C ALA A 135 -9.42 5.96 3.92
N HIS A 136 -8.79 6.59 2.93
CA HIS A 136 -9.49 7.45 1.97
C HIS A 136 -10.60 6.70 1.23
N TRP A 137 -10.35 5.46 0.78
CA TRP A 137 -11.35 4.67 0.05
C TRP A 137 -12.55 4.30 0.93
N ILE A 138 -12.35 3.78 2.14
CA ILE A 138 -13.44 3.43 3.06
C ILE A 138 -14.25 4.70 3.39
N ILE A 139 -13.59 5.76 3.86
CA ILE A 139 -14.31 6.92 4.38
C ILE A 139 -14.94 7.73 3.27
N LYS A 140 -14.18 8.07 2.22
CA LYS A 140 -14.70 8.90 1.12
C LYS A 140 -15.53 8.07 0.15
N LYS A 141 -14.99 6.97 -0.39
CA LYS A 141 -15.62 6.25 -1.50
C LYS A 141 -16.73 5.29 -1.06
N LEU A 142 -16.59 4.65 0.09
CA LEU A 142 -17.58 3.69 0.57
C LEU A 142 -18.70 4.38 1.37
N TRP A 143 -18.34 5.28 2.29
CA TRP A 143 -19.32 5.86 3.22
C TRP A 143 -19.88 7.22 2.81
N ILE A 144 -19.05 8.17 2.37
CA ILE A 144 -19.54 9.50 1.95
C ILE A 144 -20.20 9.43 0.57
N ASP A 145 -19.46 9.00 -0.47
CA ASP A 145 -19.99 8.87 -1.83
C ASP A 145 -21.10 7.79 -1.91
N GLY A 146 -21.09 6.84 -0.98
CA GLY A 146 -22.15 5.83 -0.80
C GLY A 146 -23.37 6.31 0.00
N ASN A 147 -23.46 7.60 0.34
CA ASN A 147 -24.55 8.22 1.10
C ASN A 147 -24.82 7.62 2.49
N LYS A 148 -23.84 6.96 3.11
CA LYS A 148 -23.94 6.50 4.52
C LYS A 148 -23.61 7.59 5.52
N ILE A 149 -22.74 8.52 5.14
CA ILE A 149 -22.41 9.71 5.91
C ILE A 149 -22.94 10.91 5.15
N THR A 150 -23.94 11.59 5.71
CA THR A 150 -24.57 12.75 5.10
C THR A 150 -23.78 14.03 5.36
N LYS A 151 -24.17 15.13 4.71
CA LYS A 151 -23.61 16.46 5.00
C LYS A 151 -23.81 16.87 6.47
N GLN A 152 -24.95 16.53 7.07
CA GLN A 152 -25.23 16.83 8.48
C GLN A 152 -24.31 16.04 9.41
N ASP A 153 -24.00 14.80 9.05
CA ASP A 153 -23.04 13.96 9.77
C ASP A 153 -21.64 14.56 9.71
N LEU A 154 -21.20 15.05 8.55
CA LEU A 154 -19.91 15.75 8.42
C LEU A 154 -19.84 17.02 9.29
N GLU A 155 -20.91 17.80 9.38
CA GLU A 155 -21.00 18.95 10.28
C GLU A 155 -20.93 18.52 11.77
N LYS A 156 -21.56 17.40 12.12
CA LYS A 156 -21.49 16.82 13.47
C LYS A 156 -20.08 16.33 13.78
N MET A 157 -19.42 15.67 12.84
CA MET A 157 -18.02 15.24 12.94
C MET A 157 -17.08 16.44 13.13
N GLU A 158 -17.26 17.52 12.38
CA GLU A 158 -16.45 18.73 12.54
C GLU A 158 -16.63 19.37 13.92
N LYS A 159 -17.87 19.46 14.41
CA LYS A 159 -18.15 19.96 15.76
C LYS A 159 -17.45 19.10 16.82
N ARG A 160 -17.53 17.78 16.70
CA ARG A 160 -16.86 16.83 17.62
C ARG A 160 -15.34 16.96 17.57
N ALA A 161 -14.76 17.12 16.38
CA ALA A 161 -13.31 17.25 16.21
C ALA A 161 -12.74 18.45 16.97
N LYS A 162 -13.49 19.56 17.10
CA LYS A 162 -13.08 20.77 17.84
C LYS A 162 -12.92 20.54 19.35
N TYR A 163 -13.58 19.52 19.91
CA TYR A 163 -13.47 19.18 21.33
C TYR A 163 -12.30 18.25 21.65
N ILE A 164 -11.69 17.63 20.63
CA ILE A 164 -10.56 16.71 20.82
C ILE A 164 -9.27 17.54 20.84
N GLN A 165 -8.60 17.55 21.99
CA GLN A 165 -7.29 18.18 22.17
C GLN A 165 -6.19 17.16 21.86
N ILE A 166 -5.27 17.52 20.98
CA ILE A 166 -4.10 16.69 20.65
C ILE A 166 -2.80 17.44 20.94
N PRO A 167 -1.74 16.73 21.35
CA PRO A 167 -0.39 17.28 21.40
C PRO A 167 0.03 17.95 20.09
N ALA A 168 0.77 19.06 20.18
CA ALA A 168 1.13 19.89 19.02
C ALA A 168 2.02 19.17 17.98
N ASP A 169 2.73 18.13 18.40
CA ASP A 169 3.60 17.29 17.57
C ASP A 169 2.86 16.31 16.67
N LEU A 170 1.58 16.01 16.94
CA LEU A 170 0.74 15.13 16.11
C LEU A 170 0.06 15.85 14.93
N GLY A 171 0.38 17.13 14.73
CA GLY A 171 -0.06 17.93 13.58
C GLY A 171 -1.37 18.70 13.81
N ARG A 172 -1.82 19.40 12.77
CA ARG A 172 -3.02 20.25 12.83
C ARG A 172 -4.30 19.44 12.67
N ILE A 173 -5.31 19.83 13.45
CA ILE A 173 -6.69 19.35 13.40
C ILE A 173 -7.22 19.35 11.95
N PRO A 174 -8.03 18.35 11.57
CA PRO A 174 -8.78 18.38 10.32
C PRO A 174 -9.81 19.53 10.32
N ASN A 175 -9.38 20.75 10.01
CA ASN A 175 -10.19 21.98 10.07
C ASN A 175 -11.21 22.12 8.92
N LYS A 176 -11.41 21.06 8.13
CA LYS A 176 -12.18 21.07 6.88
C LYS A 176 -12.94 19.75 6.67
N ILE A 177 -13.53 19.20 7.72
CA ILE A 177 -14.33 17.97 7.61
C ILE A 177 -15.65 18.27 6.87
N ALA A 178 -16.35 19.35 7.22
CA ALA A 178 -17.65 19.66 6.61
C ALA A 178 -17.56 20.56 5.37
N THR A 179 -16.44 21.23 5.13
CA THR A 179 -16.26 22.13 3.99
C THR A 179 -15.77 21.41 2.74
N GLY A 180 -16.30 21.76 1.56
CA GLY A 180 -15.90 21.14 0.28
C GLY A 180 -16.57 19.79 0.04
N GLU A 181 -15.82 18.80 -0.47
CA GLU A 181 -16.29 17.43 -0.74
C GLU A 181 -16.02 16.45 0.43
N GLY A 182 -15.92 16.93 1.68
CA GLY A 182 -15.72 16.07 2.86
C GLY A 182 -14.45 15.21 2.79
N PHE A 183 -13.31 15.75 3.26
CA PHE A 183 -11.96 15.13 3.21
C PHE A 183 -11.18 15.26 1.89
N SER A 184 -11.61 16.09 0.93
CA SER A 184 -10.79 16.36 -0.26
C SER A 184 -9.47 17.05 0.11
N GLY A 185 -8.35 16.47 -0.36
CA GLY A 185 -7.01 17.04 -0.17
C GLY A 185 -6.29 16.68 1.12
N PHE A 186 -6.78 15.70 1.90
CA PHE A 186 -6.01 15.17 3.03
C PHE A 186 -4.71 14.53 2.56
N THR A 187 -3.62 14.95 3.19
CA THR A 187 -2.30 14.30 3.06
C THR A 187 -2.28 12.96 3.78
N ALA A 188 -1.27 12.12 3.50
CA ALA A 188 -1.11 10.83 4.16
C ALA A 188 -1.02 10.94 5.68
N ASP A 189 -0.35 11.99 6.18
CA ASP A 189 -0.15 12.23 7.61
C ASP A 189 -1.47 12.60 8.29
N GLN A 190 -2.28 13.44 7.62
CA GLN A 190 -3.64 13.76 8.08
C GLN A 190 -4.56 12.53 8.08
N TRP A 191 -4.46 11.65 7.07
CA TRP A 191 -5.21 10.38 7.07
C TRP A 191 -4.79 9.47 8.21
N LYS A 192 -3.48 9.34 8.46
CA LYS A 192 -2.95 8.57 9.59
C LYS A 192 -3.47 9.11 10.92
N THR A 193 -3.34 10.41 11.16
CA THR A 193 -3.86 11.06 12.38
C THR A 193 -5.37 10.90 12.50
N PHE A 194 -6.11 11.05 11.39
CA PHE A 194 -7.56 10.86 11.39
C PHE A 194 -7.93 9.43 11.80
N VAL A 195 -7.35 8.41 11.18
CA VAL A 195 -7.63 6.99 11.48
C VAL A 195 -7.32 6.67 12.94
N LEU A 196 -6.16 7.11 13.44
CA LEU A 196 -5.69 6.71 14.77
C LEU A 196 -6.39 7.44 15.92
N ILE A 197 -6.82 8.68 15.71
CA ILE A 197 -7.33 9.53 16.80
C ILE A 197 -8.81 9.87 16.62
N TYR A 198 -9.22 10.21 15.41
CA TYR A 198 -10.52 10.85 15.16
C TYR A 198 -11.59 9.88 14.68
N ALA A 199 -11.23 8.84 13.93
CA ALA A 199 -12.22 8.05 13.19
C ALA A 199 -13.28 7.41 14.09
N ILE A 200 -12.88 6.78 15.20
CA ILE A 200 -13.81 6.21 16.19
C ILE A 200 -14.69 7.29 16.85
N PRO A 201 -14.14 8.29 17.59
CA PRO A 201 -14.97 9.25 18.31
C PRO A 201 -15.85 10.11 17.39
N LEU A 202 -15.44 10.32 16.13
CA LEU A 202 -16.22 11.13 15.20
C LEU A 202 -17.34 10.35 14.51
N MET A 203 -17.12 9.05 14.19
CA MET A 203 -17.98 8.32 13.25
C MET A 203 -18.78 7.18 13.87
N TRP A 204 -18.43 6.71 15.07
CA TRP A 204 -18.97 5.45 15.62
C TRP A 204 -20.50 5.39 15.62
N ASP A 205 -21.19 6.36 16.22
CA ASP A 205 -22.66 6.41 16.29
C ASP A 205 -23.34 6.87 14.99
N LEU A 206 -22.57 7.20 13.95
CA LEU A 206 -23.08 7.59 12.62
C LEU A 206 -23.16 6.40 11.67
N LEU A 207 -22.57 5.26 12.06
CA LEU A 207 -22.43 4.07 11.24
C LEU A 207 -23.31 2.93 11.75
N ALA A 208 -23.87 2.18 10.81
CA ALA A 208 -24.55 0.92 11.09
C ALA A 208 -23.58 -0.13 11.63
N GLU A 209 -24.10 -1.20 12.23
CA GLU A 209 -23.30 -2.24 12.89
C GLU A 209 -22.19 -2.84 11.99
N PRO A 210 -22.45 -3.25 10.72
CA PRO A 210 -21.38 -3.79 9.86
C PRO A 210 -20.27 -2.77 9.60
N ASP A 211 -20.61 -1.50 9.43
CA ASP A 211 -19.67 -0.42 9.17
C ASP A 211 -18.84 -0.04 10.41
N ARG A 212 -19.45 -0.13 11.60
CA ARG A 212 -18.72 -0.01 12.87
C ARG A 212 -17.69 -1.12 13.01
N GLN A 213 -18.00 -2.34 12.59
CA GLN A 213 -17.05 -3.44 12.61
C GLN A 213 -15.91 -3.23 11.61
N ILE A 214 -16.19 -2.74 10.40
CA ILE A 214 -15.16 -2.36 9.42
C ILE A 214 -14.25 -1.28 10.01
N LEU A 215 -14.83 -0.21 10.58
CA LEU A 215 -14.10 0.89 11.20
C LEU A 215 -13.23 0.39 12.36
N GLY A 216 -13.81 -0.37 13.29
CA GLY A 216 -13.14 -0.86 14.49
C GLY A 216 -11.95 -1.77 14.15
N ASN A 217 -12.13 -2.73 13.24
CA ASN A 217 -11.05 -3.61 12.81
C ASN A 217 -9.96 -2.84 12.07
N PHE A 218 -10.32 -1.90 11.18
CA PHE A 218 -9.33 -1.11 10.44
C PHE A 218 -8.50 -0.20 11.34
N VAL A 219 -9.15 0.49 12.30
CA VAL A 219 -8.47 1.34 13.28
C VAL A 219 -7.58 0.50 14.20
N ARG A 220 -8.07 -0.67 14.66
CA ARG A 220 -7.27 -1.60 15.46
C ARG A 220 -6.02 -2.06 14.71
N ALA A 221 -6.17 -2.53 13.47
CA ALA A 221 -5.04 -2.93 12.63
C ALA A 221 -4.01 -1.80 12.48
N CYS A 222 -4.46 -0.60 12.13
CA CYS A 222 -3.58 0.56 11.99
C CYS A 222 -2.87 0.90 13.29
N SER A 223 -3.56 0.85 14.44
CA SER A 223 -3.00 1.16 15.75
C SER A 223 -1.89 0.18 16.17
N LEU A 224 -2.06 -1.10 15.84
CA LEU A 224 -1.08 -2.15 16.10
C LEU A 224 0.16 -2.00 15.21
N LEU A 225 -0.05 -1.76 13.91
CA LEU A 225 1.02 -1.68 12.93
C LEU A 225 1.93 -0.45 13.13
N VAL A 226 1.44 0.63 13.73
CA VAL A 226 2.26 1.83 13.99
C VAL A 226 3.10 1.73 15.28
N TYR A 227 3.06 0.60 15.99
CA TYR A 227 3.92 0.39 17.17
C TYR A 227 5.40 0.42 16.80
N ARG A 228 6.21 0.95 17.74
CA ARG A 228 7.66 1.06 17.54
C ARG A 228 8.38 -0.28 17.67
N ILE A 229 7.83 -1.15 18.51
CA ILE A 229 8.29 -2.50 18.76
C ILE A 229 7.09 -3.39 18.43
N ILE A 230 7.30 -4.33 17.51
CA ILE A 230 6.24 -5.18 16.99
C ILE A 230 6.73 -6.61 17.05
N ASP A 231 5.91 -7.49 17.63
CA ASP A 231 6.18 -8.92 17.69
C ASP A 231 5.23 -9.69 16.75
N CYS A 232 5.43 -11.01 16.67
CA CYS A 232 4.64 -11.87 15.80
C CYS A 232 3.16 -11.90 16.17
N ASP A 233 2.80 -11.81 17.45
CA ASP A 233 1.41 -11.87 17.90
C ASP A 233 0.66 -10.60 17.50
N ILE A 234 1.30 -9.44 17.66
CA ILE A 234 0.79 -8.16 17.18
C ILE A 234 0.62 -8.17 15.65
N LEU A 235 1.58 -8.72 14.91
CA LEU A 235 1.49 -8.84 13.45
C LEU A 235 0.37 -9.77 13.01
N ASN A 236 0.18 -10.89 13.70
CA ASN A 236 -0.90 -11.83 13.44
C ASN A 236 -2.26 -11.18 13.70
N GLU A 237 -2.42 -10.50 14.84
CA GLU A 237 -3.67 -9.77 15.12
C GLU A 237 -3.91 -8.69 14.06
N ALA A 238 -2.90 -7.90 13.70
CA ALA A 238 -3.05 -6.88 12.67
C ALA A 238 -3.48 -7.46 11.32
N HIS A 239 -2.89 -8.60 10.92
CA HIS A 239 -3.28 -9.32 9.70
C HIS A 239 -4.73 -9.81 9.77
N GLU A 240 -5.13 -10.46 10.87
CA GLU A 240 -6.51 -10.94 11.08
C GLU A 240 -7.52 -9.79 11.02
N ARG A 241 -7.20 -8.64 11.61
CA ARG A 241 -8.04 -7.44 11.57
C ARG A 241 -8.19 -6.90 10.15
N LEU A 242 -7.10 -6.84 9.37
CA LEU A 242 -7.15 -6.41 7.96
C LEU A 242 -7.93 -7.39 7.08
N LEU A 243 -7.75 -8.70 7.30
CA LEU A 243 -8.53 -9.72 6.62
C LEU A 243 -10.02 -9.58 6.95
N LYS A 244 -10.36 -9.39 8.24
CA LYS A 244 -11.75 -9.17 8.65
C LYS A 244 -12.36 -7.93 8.00
N VAL A 245 -11.59 -6.85 7.84
CA VAL A 245 -12.03 -5.66 7.09
C VAL A 245 -12.36 -6.02 5.64
N ALA A 246 -11.47 -6.73 4.94
CA ALA A 246 -11.68 -7.13 3.56
C ALA A 246 -12.90 -8.04 3.41
N THR A 247 -13.04 -9.05 4.26
CA THR A 247 -14.19 -9.97 4.28
C THR A 247 -15.50 -9.24 4.56
N LEU A 248 -15.55 -8.37 5.58
CA LEU A 248 -16.76 -7.57 5.87
C LEU A 248 -17.15 -6.66 4.72
N ILE A 249 -16.17 -6.08 4.01
CA ILE A 249 -16.44 -5.26 2.82
C ILE A 249 -17.04 -6.14 1.72
N GLU A 250 -16.47 -7.32 1.46
CA GLU A 250 -17.00 -8.24 0.43
C GLU A 250 -18.43 -8.69 0.76
N GLU A 251 -18.68 -9.11 2.00
CA GLU A 251 -19.98 -9.58 2.46
C GLU A 251 -21.08 -8.49 2.36
N ASN A 252 -20.75 -7.24 2.71
CA ASN A 252 -21.74 -6.17 2.82
C ASN A 252 -21.86 -5.29 1.57
N TYR A 253 -20.83 -5.28 0.72
CA TYR A 253 -20.74 -4.38 -0.42
C TYR A 253 -20.40 -5.06 -1.74
N GLY A 254 -20.14 -6.37 -1.72
CA GLY A 254 -19.82 -7.15 -2.90
C GLY A 254 -18.31 -7.22 -3.21
N PRO A 255 -17.88 -8.29 -3.91
CA PRO A 255 -16.48 -8.53 -4.24
C PRO A 255 -15.89 -7.43 -5.13
N GLU A 256 -16.71 -6.72 -5.93
CA GLU A 256 -16.27 -5.62 -6.78
C GLU A 256 -15.69 -4.42 -6.01
N ARG A 257 -15.96 -4.36 -4.70
CA ARG A 257 -15.40 -3.35 -3.80
C ARG A 257 -14.04 -3.72 -3.23
N ILE A 258 -13.56 -4.95 -3.44
CA ILE A 258 -12.22 -5.36 -3.02
C ILE A 258 -11.18 -4.82 -3.99
N THR A 259 -10.60 -3.69 -3.60
CA THR A 259 -9.57 -2.98 -4.37
C THR A 259 -8.20 -3.65 -4.27
N PRO A 260 -7.26 -3.34 -5.18
CA PRO A 260 -5.87 -3.79 -5.05
C PRO A 260 -5.23 -3.42 -3.70
N ASN A 261 -5.56 -2.26 -3.13
CA ASN A 261 -5.02 -1.85 -1.82
C ASN A 261 -5.55 -2.71 -0.68
N LEU A 262 -6.84 -3.10 -0.71
CA LEU A 262 -7.42 -4.00 0.28
C LEU A 262 -6.78 -5.40 0.23
N HIS A 263 -6.39 -5.86 -0.95
CA HIS A 263 -5.64 -7.11 -1.07
C HIS A 263 -4.18 -6.95 -0.62
N LEU A 264 -3.49 -5.91 -1.11
CA LEU A 264 -2.07 -5.70 -0.81
C LEU A 264 -1.79 -5.45 0.67
N CYS A 265 -2.75 -4.87 1.42
CA CYS A 265 -2.54 -4.63 2.84
C CYS A 265 -2.40 -5.93 3.65
N LEU A 266 -2.94 -7.05 3.16
CA LEU A 266 -2.81 -8.36 3.80
C LEU A 266 -1.35 -8.83 3.86
N HIS A 267 -0.50 -8.32 2.94
CA HIS A 267 0.94 -8.60 2.91
C HIS A 267 1.79 -7.65 3.76
N ILE A 268 1.19 -6.66 4.43
CA ILE A 268 1.96 -5.72 5.28
C ILE A 268 2.61 -6.47 6.46
N ALA A 269 1.92 -7.46 7.03
CA ALA A 269 2.50 -8.28 8.09
C ALA A 269 3.76 -9.03 7.61
N ASP A 270 3.76 -9.55 6.38
CA ASP A 270 4.94 -10.20 5.77
C ASP A 270 6.08 -9.19 5.58
N CYS A 271 5.76 -7.97 5.12
CA CYS A 271 6.75 -6.89 5.00
C CYS A 271 7.35 -6.54 6.37
N CYS A 272 6.55 -6.55 7.44
CA CYS A 272 7.07 -6.30 8.79
C CYS A 272 7.97 -7.43 9.31
N ARG A 273 7.67 -8.69 8.96
CA ARG A 273 8.54 -9.82 9.30
C ARG A 273 9.90 -9.72 8.59
N ASP A 274 9.91 -9.18 7.38
CA ASP A 274 11.13 -8.99 6.58
C ASP A 274 11.96 -7.77 7.00
N TYR A 275 11.31 -6.65 7.29
CA TYR A 275 11.97 -5.33 7.43
C TYR A 275 11.80 -4.69 8.81
N GLY A 276 11.14 -5.38 9.74
CA GLY A 276 10.79 -4.84 11.04
C GLY A 276 9.59 -3.88 10.98
N PRO A 277 9.45 -2.98 11.96
CA PRO A 277 8.29 -2.09 12.06
C PRO A 277 8.08 -1.18 10.84
N LEU A 278 6.85 -0.70 10.64
CA LEU A 278 6.49 0.13 9.47
C LEU A 278 7.42 1.34 9.24
N TYR A 279 7.93 1.96 10.31
CA TYR A 279 8.77 3.14 10.17
C TYR A 279 10.12 2.87 9.50
N SER A 280 10.54 1.61 9.44
CA SER A 280 11.77 1.18 8.76
C SER A 280 11.66 1.26 7.24
N PHE A 281 10.43 1.24 6.69
CA PHE A 281 10.23 1.19 5.24
C PHE A 281 9.10 2.09 4.70
N TRP A 282 8.36 2.82 5.53
CA TRP A 282 7.30 3.70 5.05
C TRP A 282 7.82 4.92 4.26
N CYS A 283 7.00 5.45 3.35
CA CYS A 283 7.41 6.52 2.44
C CYS A 283 7.32 7.95 3.01
N PHE A 284 6.86 8.15 4.24
CA PHE A 284 6.63 9.48 4.82
C PHE A 284 7.87 10.40 4.80
N SER A 285 9.05 9.87 5.15
CA SER A 285 10.31 10.62 5.14
C SER A 285 10.77 10.94 3.71
N PHE A 286 10.65 9.97 2.80
CA PHE A 286 11.05 10.12 1.40
C PHE A 286 10.19 11.16 0.67
N GLU A 287 8.87 11.19 0.87
CA GLU A 287 8.02 12.22 0.27
C GLU A 287 8.37 13.62 0.78
N ARG A 288 8.66 13.75 2.08
CA ARG A 288 9.09 15.03 2.65
C ARG A 288 10.41 15.49 2.01
N MET A 289 11.37 14.58 1.84
CA MET A 289 12.63 14.89 1.16
C MET A 289 12.42 15.26 -0.31
N ASN A 290 11.56 14.54 -1.04
CA ASN A 290 11.20 14.86 -2.42
C ASN A 290 10.58 16.26 -2.51
N GLY A 291 9.72 16.64 -1.56
CA GLY A 291 9.16 17.98 -1.47
C GLY A 291 10.21 19.07 -1.19
N ILE A 292 11.27 18.75 -0.43
CA ILE A 292 12.40 19.66 -0.21
C ILE A 292 13.23 19.80 -1.49
N LEU A 293 13.61 18.67 -2.10
CA LEU A 293 14.39 18.65 -3.35
C LEU A 293 13.66 19.37 -4.49
N GLY A 294 12.36 19.14 -4.64
CA GLY A 294 11.53 19.81 -5.63
C GLY A 294 11.58 21.35 -5.52
N ARG A 295 11.71 21.90 -4.30
CA ARG A 295 11.85 23.36 -4.11
C ARG A 295 13.20 23.90 -4.60
N TYR A 296 14.26 23.10 -4.56
CA TYR A 296 15.56 23.48 -5.09
C TYR A 296 15.61 23.40 -6.62
N PHE A 297 15.00 22.36 -7.22
CA PHE A 297 14.98 22.19 -8.68
C PHE A 297 14.08 23.18 -9.42
N VAL A 298 13.07 23.77 -8.76
CA VAL A 298 12.27 24.86 -9.34
C VAL A 298 13.05 26.19 -9.37
N ASN A 299 14.09 26.35 -8.54
CA ASN A 299 14.92 27.56 -8.48
C ASN A 299 16.26 27.44 -9.23
N CYS A 300 16.53 26.32 -9.89
CA CYS A 300 17.77 26.09 -10.66
C CYS A 300 17.49 25.70 -12.13
N LEU A 301 16.46 26.26 -12.74
CA LEU A 301 16.37 26.39 -14.20
C LEU A 301 16.93 27.76 -14.60
N ILE A 302 18.25 27.82 -14.76
CA ILE A 302 18.91 28.78 -15.66
C ILE A 302 19.73 27.95 -16.65
N VAL A 303 19.18 27.91 -17.87
CA VAL A 303 19.72 27.48 -19.18
C VAL A 303 20.24 26.05 -19.31
#